data_AF-A0A1I7WSJ2-F1
#
_entry.id   AF-A0A1I7WSJ2-F1
#
_cell.length_a   1.000
_cell.length_b   1.000
_cell.length_c   1.000
_cell.angle_alpha   90.00
_cell.angle_beta   90.00
_cell.angle_gamma   90.00
#
_symmetry.space_group_name_H-M   'P 1'
#
loop_
_entity.id
_entity.type
_entity.pdbx_description
1 polymer ?
#
loop_
_entity_poly.entity_id
_entity_poly.type
_entity_poly.pdbx_seq_one_letter_code
_entity_poly.pdbx_strand_id
1 'polypeptide(L)'
;MLANNNKRVPNVEHSTMVSYPTELFHIQILDKCEKYGDKIALTDSSGDLTFQEVFELSYRFAFLLHSEGIQKGDSLLVCLHNSSWYPIVFLGSALLGATISGIHPDSTTDYKNINYFTHVPCICIGDAIENSVISVPRDLPKLLNPQKSKEDEKGDVFGLRTPQINLDDVLIMPFSSGTSGKPKCVMLTHKNYNAATSILKSALFDQLVTESQRRTIAMLPFHHGSGFWALLFCLLEGCQTIIMHHFHPMIMLEMIQKYKVDTINIVPSVLGYLSRMPTQNFDISSLKTVLCGSSPLGKGISQTFLEKFPSVENLIQGAFKIVLLSHISPLGKSVVHEQRLGSCGKLLPGYEAKFSSV
;
A
#
# COMPACT_ATOMS: atom_id res chain seq x y z
N MET A 1 -23.44 34.03 38.64
CA MET A 1 -24.06 32.74 38.26
C MET A 1 -23.65 32.42 36.83
N LEU A 2 -22.53 31.73 36.65
CA LEU A 2 -22.08 31.23 35.34
C LEU A 2 -22.59 29.80 35.21
N ALA A 3 -23.49 29.57 34.27
CA ALA A 3 -24.08 28.26 34.03
C ALA A 3 -23.04 27.32 33.43
N ASN A 4 -22.73 26.26 34.18
CA ASN A 4 -21.92 25.12 33.77
C ASN A 4 -22.64 24.33 32.66
N ASN A 5 -22.35 24.63 31.40
CA ASN A 5 -22.77 23.81 30.26
C ASN A 5 -21.78 22.65 30.02
N ASN A 6 -21.73 21.71 30.96
CA ASN A 6 -21.13 20.39 30.73
C ASN A 6 -22.07 19.55 29.85
N LYS A 7 -22.14 19.87 28.55
CA LYS A 7 -22.71 18.94 27.57
C LYS A 7 -21.69 17.82 27.36
N ARG A 8 -21.96 16.65 27.96
CA ARG A 8 -21.29 15.39 27.59
C ARG A 8 -21.36 15.25 26.08
N VAL A 9 -20.21 15.26 25.42
CA VAL A 9 -20.09 14.88 24.01
C VAL A 9 -20.56 13.42 23.92
N PRO A 10 -21.56 13.10 23.09
CA PRO A 10 -22.03 11.72 22.98
C PRO A 10 -20.90 10.87 22.39
N ASN A 11 -20.55 9.77 23.09
CA ASN A 11 -19.76 8.70 22.50
C ASN A 11 -20.51 8.18 21.27
N VAL A 12 -19.92 8.30 20.09
CA VAL A 12 -20.46 7.71 18.88
C VAL A 12 -19.96 6.26 18.84
N GLU A 13 -20.72 5.35 19.44
CA GLU A 13 -20.45 3.92 19.33
C GLU A 13 -20.94 3.41 17.97
N HIS A 14 -19.99 3.03 17.12
CA HIS A 14 -20.24 2.20 15.94
C HIS A 14 -19.54 0.85 16.12
N SER A 15 -20.07 0.02 17.03
CA SER A 15 -19.54 -1.32 17.31
C SER A 15 -20.14 -2.37 16.36
N THR A 16 -19.79 -2.29 15.08
CA THR A 16 -19.88 -3.48 14.22
C THR A 16 -18.54 -4.21 14.31
N MET A 17 -18.51 -5.35 15.01
CA MET A 17 -17.33 -6.22 14.99
C MET A 17 -17.09 -6.71 13.57
N VAL A 18 -15.99 -6.28 12.96
CA VAL A 18 -15.56 -6.76 11.64
C VAL A 18 -14.70 -8.01 11.84
N SER A 19 -15.14 -9.12 11.27
CA SER A 19 -14.33 -10.35 11.23
C SER A 19 -13.10 -10.13 10.33
N TYR A 20 -11.96 -10.70 10.71
CA TYR A 20 -10.74 -10.65 9.92
C TYR A 20 -10.06 -12.03 9.86
N PRO A 21 -9.29 -12.29 8.78
CA PRO A 21 -8.60 -13.56 8.58
C PRO A 21 -7.64 -13.91 9.73
N THR A 22 -7.55 -15.22 10.03
CA THR A 22 -6.59 -15.77 11.00
C THR A 22 -5.34 -16.36 10.33
N GLU A 23 -5.27 -16.28 9.00
CA GLU A 23 -4.11 -16.62 8.20
C GLU A 23 -3.10 -15.46 8.18
N LEU A 24 -1.82 -15.77 8.03
CA LEU A 24 -0.77 -14.76 7.90
C LEU A 24 -1.03 -13.89 6.67
N PHE A 25 -0.92 -12.57 6.81
CA PHE A 25 -1.25 -11.62 5.74
C PHE A 25 -0.51 -11.88 4.42
N HIS A 26 0.77 -12.24 4.47
CA HIS A 26 1.55 -12.54 3.26
C HIS A 26 1.10 -13.84 2.59
N ILE A 27 0.72 -14.87 3.36
CA ILE A 27 0.17 -16.13 2.84
C ILE A 27 -1.14 -15.85 2.11
N GLN A 28 -2.02 -15.01 2.67
CA GLN A 28 -3.24 -14.62 1.97
C GLN A 28 -2.96 -13.98 0.60
N ILE A 29 -1.89 -13.21 0.46
CA ILE A 29 -1.50 -12.64 -0.85
C ILE A 29 -0.96 -13.74 -1.78
N LEU A 30 -0.11 -14.64 -1.28
CA LEU A 30 0.44 -15.74 -2.07
C LEU A 30 -0.66 -16.68 -2.58
N ASP A 31 -1.66 -17.01 -1.75
CA ASP A 31 -2.83 -17.78 -2.14
C ASP A 31 -3.61 -17.11 -3.29
N LYS A 32 -3.69 -15.77 -3.28
CA LYS A 32 -4.31 -15.01 -4.37
C LYS A 32 -3.44 -15.02 -5.61
N CYS A 33 -2.12 -14.99 -5.45
CA CYS A 33 -1.20 -15.11 -6.56
C CYS A 33 -1.38 -16.45 -7.30
N GLU A 34 -1.44 -17.56 -6.57
CA GLU A 34 -1.73 -18.87 -7.16
C GLU A 34 -3.13 -18.91 -7.79
N LYS A 35 -4.15 -18.35 -7.11
CA LYS A 35 -5.52 -18.32 -7.62
C LYS A 35 -5.66 -17.54 -8.93
N TYR A 36 -5.00 -16.40 -9.06
CA TYR A 36 -5.12 -15.53 -10.23
C TYR A 36 -4.11 -15.84 -11.32
N GLY A 37 -3.05 -16.60 -11.01
CA GLY A 37 -2.15 -17.25 -11.97
C GLY A 37 -1.66 -16.33 -13.08
N ASP A 38 -2.07 -16.60 -14.30
CA ASP A 38 -1.63 -15.90 -15.52
C ASP A 38 -2.16 -14.46 -15.67
N LYS A 39 -3.03 -13.99 -14.78
CA LYS A 39 -3.50 -12.60 -14.83
C LYS A 39 -2.37 -11.64 -14.48
N ILE A 40 -2.33 -10.49 -15.15
CA ILE A 40 -1.35 -9.43 -14.86
C ILE A 40 -1.65 -8.82 -13.47
N ALA A 41 -0.68 -8.92 -12.57
CA ALA A 41 -0.71 -8.34 -11.23
C ALA A 41 -0.09 -6.95 -11.21
N LEU A 42 1.10 -6.80 -11.79
CA LEU A 42 1.92 -5.59 -11.72
C LEU A 42 2.38 -5.19 -13.13
N THR A 43 2.39 -3.88 -13.40
CA THR A 43 2.95 -3.32 -14.63
C THR A 43 3.86 -2.16 -14.24
N ASP A 44 5.14 -2.21 -14.61
CA ASP A 44 6.08 -1.10 -14.45
C ASP A 44 6.96 -0.89 -15.70
N SER A 45 8.01 -0.08 -15.60
CA SER A 45 8.92 0.20 -16.74
C SER A 45 9.69 -1.04 -17.24
N SER A 46 9.77 -2.08 -16.43
CA SER A 46 10.46 -3.35 -16.72
C SER A 46 9.55 -4.35 -17.42
N GLY A 47 8.25 -4.08 -17.48
CA GLY A 47 7.24 -4.92 -18.12
C GLY A 47 6.06 -5.28 -17.22
N ASP A 48 5.29 -6.24 -17.70
CA ASP A 48 4.18 -6.84 -16.97
C ASP A 48 4.66 -8.04 -16.17
N LEU A 49 4.09 -8.23 -14.99
CA LEU A 49 4.19 -9.45 -14.20
C LEU A 49 2.82 -10.02 -13.94
N THR A 50 2.70 -11.31 -14.18
CA THR A 50 1.57 -12.12 -13.76
C THR A 50 1.57 -12.36 -12.25
N PHE A 51 0.42 -12.73 -11.70
CA PHE A 51 0.31 -13.16 -10.31
C PHE A 51 1.21 -14.38 -10.03
N GLN A 52 1.30 -15.33 -10.97
CA GLN A 52 2.20 -16.47 -10.88
C GLN A 52 3.67 -16.04 -10.81
N GLU A 53 4.11 -15.10 -11.65
CA GLU A 53 5.49 -14.61 -11.60
C GLU A 53 5.80 -13.87 -10.29
N VAL A 54 4.84 -13.13 -9.72
CA VAL A 54 5.00 -12.52 -8.39
C VAL A 54 5.18 -13.59 -7.31
N PHE A 55 4.40 -14.67 -7.36
CA PHE A 55 4.54 -15.82 -6.44
C PHE A 55 5.94 -16.43 -6.55
N GLU A 56 6.38 -16.80 -7.75
CA GLU A 56 7.67 -17.46 -7.96
C GLU A 56 8.85 -16.57 -7.56
N LEU A 57 8.81 -15.29 -7.95
CA LEU A 57 9.85 -14.33 -7.58
C LEU A 57 9.93 -14.12 -6.07
N SER A 58 8.79 -14.13 -5.37
CA SER A 58 8.76 -14.00 -3.90
C SER A 58 9.46 -15.15 -3.20
N TYR A 59 9.20 -16.40 -3.61
CA TYR A 59 9.90 -17.57 -3.04
C TYR A 59 11.38 -17.61 -3.41
N ARG A 60 11.73 -17.27 -4.65
CA ARG A 60 13.15 -17.19 -5.06
C ARG A 60 13.90 -16.12 -4.29
N PHE A 61 13.26 -14.97 -4.06
CA PHE A 61 13.83 -13.92 -3.24
C PHE A 61 13.98 -14.36 -1.78
N ALA A 62 13.01 -15.09 -1.23
CA ALA A 62 13.14 -15.69 0.10
C ALA A 62 14.31 -16.68 0.19
N PHE A 63 14.54 -17.50 -0.84
CA PHE A 63 15.71 -18.39 -0.89
C PHE A 63 17.03 -17.61 -0.89
N LEU A 64 17.12 -16.53 -1.67
CA LEU A 64 18.28 -15.64 -1.65
C LEU A 64 18.52 -15.06 -0.25
N LEU A 65 17.48 -14.47 0.37
CA LEU A 65 17.57 -13.95 1.74
C LEU A 65 18.05 -15.03 2.72
N HIS A 66 17.50 -16.24 2.62
CA HIS A 66 17.90 -17.36 3.48
C HIS A 66 19.38 -17.73 3.29
N SER A 67 19.88 -17.74 2.05
CA SER A 67 21.30 -18.01 1.76
C SER A 67 22.24 -16.93 2.28
N GLU A 68 21.77 -15.69 2.39
CA GLU A 68 22.47 -14.57 3.03
C GLU A 68 22.32 -14.58 4.57
N GLY A 69 21.72 -15.63 5.13
CA GLY A 69 21.61 -15.86 6.55
C GLY A 69 20.47 -15.11 7.24
N ILE A 70 19.54 -14.51 6.48
CA ILE A 70 18.35 -13.84 7.04
C ILE A 70 17.44 -14.85 7.72
N GLN A 71 16.95 -14.49 8.89
CA GLN A 71 16.16 -15.34 9.78
C GLN A 71 14.91 -14.63 10.28
N LYS A 72 14.02 -15.41 10.90
CA LYS A 72 12.85 -14.87 11.57
C LYS A 72 13.26 -13.84 12.63
N GLY A 73 12.58 -12.69 12.63
CA GLY A 73 12.83 -11.59 13.56
C GLY A 73 13.86 -10.57 13.06
N ASP A 74 14.60 -10.89 11.98
CA ASP A 74 15.43 -9.89 11.32
C ASP A 74 14.57 -8.78 10.73
N SER A 75 15.17 -7.61 10.62
CA SER A 75 14.59 -6.46 9.94
C SER A 75 15.44 -6.16 8.72
N LEU A 76 14.81 -5.70 7.65
CA LEU A 76 15.45 -5.37 6.37
C LEU A 76 15.10 -3.93 6.00
N LEU A 77 16.12 -3.14 5.69
CA LEU A 77 15.92 -1.78 5.18
C LEU A 77 15.75 -1.84 3.66
N VAL A 78 14.61 -1.40 3.14
CA VAL A 78 14.26 -1.44 1.72
C VAL A 78 14.41 -0.04 1.13
N CYS A 79 15.48 0.14 0.38
CA CYS A 79 15.83 1.36 -0.34
C CYS A 79 15.53 1.18 -1.84
N LEU A 80 14.26 1.22 -2.19
CA LEU A 80 13.80 1.11 -3.56
C LEU A 80 12.85 2.27 -3.84
N HIS A 81 12.87 2.75 -5.07
CA HIS A 81 11.74 3.49 -5.58
C HIS A 81 10.54 2.56 -5.85
N ASN A 82 9.40 3.13 -6.20
CA ASN A 82 8.21 2.39 -6.60
C ASN A 82 8.52 1.49 -7.81
N SER A 83 8.47 0.18 -7.61
CA SER A 83 8.74 -0.84 -8.62
C SER A 83 8.12 -2.17 -8.20
N SER A 84 8.04 -3.12 -9.14
CA SER A 84 7.53 -4.47 -8.88
C SER A 84 8.39 -5.27 -7.91
N TRP A 85 9.65 -4.86 -7.70
CA TRP A 85 10.52 -5.45 -6.68
C TRP A 85 10.01 -5.23 -5.26
N TYR A 86 9.34 -4.12 -4.98
CA TYR A 86 8.92 -3.78 -3.62
C TYR A 86 8.01 -4.86 -2.98
N PRO A 87 6.90 -5.29 -3.62
CA PRO A 87 6.07 -6.37 -3.08
C PRO A 87 6.78 -7.73 -3.10
N ILE A 88 7.68 -8.00 -4.07
CA ILE A 88 8.47 -9.24 -4.10
C ILE A 88 9.41 -9.32 -2.89
N VAL A 89 10.13 -8.23 -2.59
CA VAL A 89 11.01 -8.13 -1.42
C VAL A 89 10.21 -8.32 -0.13
N PHE A 90 9.04 -7.70 -0.02
CA PHE A 90 8.15 -7.87 1.12
C PHE A 90 7.69 -9.32 1.30
N LEU A 91 7.14 -9.95 0.26
CA LEU A 91 6.63 -11.31 0.34
C LEU A 91 7.76 -12.30 0.64
N GLY A 92 8.91 -12.15 -0.01
CA GLY A 92 10.07 -12.99 0.23
C GLY A 92 10.64 -12.86 1.65
N SER A 93 10.67 -11.63 2.20
CA SER A 93 11.07 -11.39 3.58
C SER A 93 10.08 -11.99 4.57
N ALA A 94 8.78 -11.79 4.32
CA ALA A 94 7.71 -12.27 5.18
C ALA A 94 7.64 -13.80 5.23
N LEU A 95 7.98 -14.51 4.14
CA LEU A 95 8.11 -15.97 4.11
C LEU A 95 9.18 -16.51 5.09
N LEU A 96 10.19 -15.69 5.42
CA LEU A 96 11.21 -16.01 6.43
C LEU A 96 10.86 -15.48 7.83
N GLY A 97 9.70 -14.82 7.99
CA GLY A 97 9.36 -14.11 9.23
C GLY A 97 10.27 -12.91 9.52
N ALA A 98 10.96 -12.40 8.49
CA ALA A 98 11.69 -11.14 8.54
C ALA A 98 10.74 -9.97 8.22
N THR A 99 11.09 -8.80 8.72
CA THR A 99 10.29 -7.58 8.57
C THR A 99 10.98 -6.61 7.63
N ILE A 100 10.21 -5.71 6.99
CA ILE A 100 10.78 -4.65 6.17
C ILE A 100 10.46 -3.26 6.71
N SER A 101 11.40 -2.34 6.52
CA SER A 101 11.24 -0.90 6.72
C SER A 101 11.66 -0.18 5.44
N GLY A 102 10.77 0.64 4.89
CA GLY A 102 11.05 1.40 3.67
C GLY A 102 11.73 2.73 3.94
N ILE A 103 12.70 3.10 3.11
CA ILE A 103 13.29 4.45 3.07
C ILE A 103 13.24 5.01 1.65
N HIS A 104 13.10 6.33 1.54
CA HIS A 104 13.19 7.00 0.25
C HIS A 104 14.64 6.91 -0.28
N PRO A 105 14.88 6.42 -1.51
CA PRO A 105 16.23 6.20 -2.05
C PRO A 105 17.12 7.45 -2.06
N ASP A 106 16.53 8.63 -2.27
CA ASP A 106 17.25 9.90 -2.26
C ASP A 106 17.48 10.51 -0.86
N SER A 107 17.05 9.85 0.22
CA SER A 107 17.18 10.37 1.59
C SER A 107 18.60 10.26 2.16
N THR A 108 19.55 11.01 1.61
CA THR A 108 20.98 11.00 2.01
C THR A 108 21.24 11.26 3.51
N THR A 109 20.42 12.09 4.17
CA THR A 109 20.51 12.40 5.61
C THR A 109 19.95 11.30 6.53
N ASP A 110 19.01 10.49 6.04
CA ASP A 110 18.36 9.47 6.85
C ASP A 110 19.21 8.19 6.93
N TYR A 111 19.95 7.83 5.87
CA TYR A 111 20.81 6.62 5.86
C TYR A 111 21.85 6.60 6.98
N LYS A 112 22.59 7.70 7.18
CA LYS A 112 23.63 7.77 8.23
C LYS A 112 23.03 7.74 9.64
N ASN A 113 21.83 8.28 9.82
CA ASN A 113 21.12 8.28 11.10
C ASN A 113 20.40 6.96 11.38
N ILE A 114 19.97 6.22 10.34
CA ILE A 114 19.26 4.94 10.45
C ILE A 114 20.22 3.77 10.59
N ASN A 115 21.41 3.80 9.96
CA ASN A 115 22.48 2.84 10.27
C ASN A 115 22.86 2.86 11.77
N TYR A 116 22.62 3.97 12.46
CA TYR A 116 22.82 4.06 13.92
C TYR A 116 21.79 3.22 14.71
N PHE A 117 20.60 2.97 14.16
CA PHE A 117 19.53 2.24 14.82
C PHE A 117 19.58 0.74 14.56
N THR A 118 20.28 0.30 13.52
CA THR A 118 20.11 -1.06 13.02
C THR A 118 21.39 -1.60 12.38
N HIS A 119 22.04 -2.58 13.02
CA HIS A 119 22.92 -3.55 12.34
C HIS A 119 22.06 -4.47 11.45
N VAL A 120 21.36 -3.89 10.49
CA VAL A 120 20.31 -4.54 9.70
C VAL A 120 20.76 -4.66 8.25
N PRO A 121 20.59 -5.84 7.64
CA PRO A 121 20.83 -6.01 6.21
C PRO A 121 19.97 -5.05 5.37
N CYS A 122 20.63 -4.34 4.46
CA CYS A 122 20.01 -3.34 3.58
C CYS A 122 19.84 -3.90 2.16
N ILE A 123 18.64 -3.73 1.60
CA ILE A 123 18.25 -4.15 0.25
C ILE A 123 18.11 -2.90 -0.64
N CYS A 124 18.86 -2.88 -1.74
CA CYS A 124 18.89 -1.78 -2.70
C CYS A 124 18.75 -2.28 -4.15
N ILE A 125 18.33 -1.40 -5.07
CA ILE A 125 18.44 -1.71 -6.52
C ILE A 125 19.91 -1.56 -6.94
N GLY A 126 20.52 -2.63 -7.45
CA GLY A 126 21.93 -2.63 -7.85
C GLY A 126 22.89 -2.26 -6.71
N ASP A 127 24.10 -1.83 -7.06
CA ASP A 127 25.13 -1.42 -6.09
C ASP A 127 24.96 0.05 -5.62
N ALA A 128 23.72 0.57 -5.65
CA ALA A 128 23.45 2.00 -5.52
C ALA A 128 23.79 2.60 -4.15
N ILE A 129 24.04 1.77 -3.14
CA ILE A 129 24.43 2.20 -1.80
C ILE A 129 25.69 1.48 -1.37
N GLU A 130 26.71 2.26 -1.02
CA GLU A 130 27.92 1.79 -0.36
C GLU A 130 27.51 1.08 0.96
N ASN A 131 27.83 -0.21 1.08
CA ASN A 131 27.41 -1.14 2.16
C ASN A 131 26.00 -1.80 2.03
N SER A 132 25.38 -1.87 0.85
CA SER A 132 24.22 -2.76 0.67
C SER A 132 24.61 -4.22 0.89
N VAL A 133 23.79 -4.97 1.63
CA VAL A 133 24.02 -6.41 1.85
C VAL A 133 23.47 -7.21 0.67
N ILE A 134 22.36 -6.77 0.08
CA ILE A 134 21.73 -7.45 -1.05
C ILE A 134 21.31 -6.42 -2.10
N SER A 135 21.79 -6.64 -3.33
CA SER A 135 21.46 -5.82 -4.50
C SER A 135 20.48 -6.58 -5.39
N VAL A 136 19.27 -6.04 -5.58
CA VAL A 136 18.31 -6.60 -6.55
C VAL A 136 18.65 -6.09 -7.95
N PRO A 137 18.63 -6.95 -8.99
CA PRO A 137 18.93 -6.50 -10.34
C PRO A 137 17.86 -5.53 -10.84
N ARG A 138 18.28 -4.52 -11.61
CA ARG A 138 17.33 -3.64 -12.33
C ARG A 138 16.41 -4.45 -13.25
N ASP A 139 16.96 -5.47 -13.89
CA ASP A 139 16.22 -6.38 -14.76
C ASP A 139 15.69 -7.57 -13.96
N LEU A 140 14.36 -7.59 -13.76
CA LEU A 140 13.63 -8.69 -13.13
C LEU A 140 13.95 -10.10 -13.68
N PRO A 141 14.16 -10.29 -15.01
CA PRO A 141 14.43 -11.61 -15.59
C PRO A 141 15.69 -12.31 -15.07
N LYS A 142 16.65 -11.58 -14.46
CA LYS A 142 17.89 -12.19 -13.97
C LYS A 142 17.67 -13.09 -12.75
N LEU A 143 16.63 -12.85 -11.95
CA LEU A 143 16.22 -13.74 -10.85
C LEU A 143 15.32 -14.90 -11.35
N LEU A 144 14.74 -14.77 -12.55
CA LEU A 144 13.89 -15.78 -13.18
C LEU A 144 14.67 -16.95 -13.80
N ASN A 145 16.01 -16.92 -13.87
CA ASN A 145 16.83 -18.06 -14.31
C ASN A 145 17.33 -18.90 -13.13
N PRO A 146 16.71 -20.06 -12.83
CA PRO A 146 17.16 -20.93 -11.76
C PRO A 146 18.26 -21.88 -12.26
N GLN A 147 19.30 -22.09 -11.47
CA GLN A 147 19.82 -23.46 -11.40
C GLN A 147 18.74 -24.27 -10.67
N LYS A 148 18.03 -25.13 -11.41
CA LYS A 148 17.06 -26.07 -10.85
C LYS A 148 17.76 -26.92 -9.79
N SER A 149 17.50 -26.69 -8.50
CA SER A 149 17.65 -27.75 -7.51
C SER A 149 16.50 -28.74 -7.70
N LYS A 150 16.85 -30.01 -7.62
CA LYS A 150 15.97 -31.14 -7.87
C LYS A 150 14.78 -31.14 -6.90
N GLU A 151 13.67 -31.69 -7.37
CA GLU A 151 12.46 -32.00 -6.62
C GLU A 151 12.76 -32.49 -5.21
N ASP A 152 12.20 -31.82 -4.20
CA ASP A 152 12.14 -32.35 -2.84
C ASP A 152 10.66 -32.58 -2.46
N GLU A 153 10.32 -33.86 -2.34
CA GLU A 153 9.06 -34.36 -1.81
C GLU A 153 8.97 -34.01 -0.31
N LYS A 154 8.38 -32.85 0.03
CA LYS A 154 7.71 -32.56 1.32
C LYS A 154 7.21 -31.11 1.41
N GLY A 155 6.19 -30.73 0.63
CA GLY A 155 5.48 -29.45 0.85
C GLY A 155 6.31 -28.17 0.77
N ASP A 156 7.57 -28.25 0.35
CA ASP A 156 8.50 -27.13 0.22
C ASP A 156 8.36 -26.52 -1.17
N VAL A 157 7.89 -25.28 -1.24
CA VAL A 157 7.87 -24.53 -2.51
C VAL A 157 9.31 -24.11 -2.81
N PHE A 158 9.88 -24.64 -3.90
CA PHE A 158 11.30 -24.45 -4.29
C PHE A 158 12.34 -24.92 -3.25
N GLY A 159 12.01 -25.87 -2.37
CA GLY A 159 12.94 -26.37 -1.34
C GLY A 159 13.19 -25.39 -0.18
N LEU A 160 12.37 -24.34 -0.06
CA LEU A 160 12.48 -23.36 1.02
C LEU A 160 11.71 -23.83 2.26
N ARG A 161 12.44 -24.18 3.32
CA ARG A 161 11.84 -24.45 4.63
C ARG A 161 11.51 -23.15 5.36
N THR A 162 10.23 -22.79 5.41
CA THR A 162 9.77 -21.60 6.13
C THR A 162 9.72 -21.83 7.66
N PRO A 163 10.05 -20.82 8.48
CA PRO A 163 9.93 -20.92 9.93
C PRO A 163 8.46 -20.86 10.38
N GLN A 164 8.19 -21.28 11.61
CA GLN A 164 6.87 -21.08 12.20
C GLN A 164 6.65 -19.59 12.51
N ILE A 165 5.66 -18.98 11.85
CA ILE A 165 5.27 -17.57 12.01
C ILE A 165 3.86 -17.51 12.61
N ASN A 166 3.65 -16.60 13.55
CA ASN A 166 2.40 -16.40 14.26
C ASN A 166 1.78 -15.04 13.92
N LEU A 167 0.48 -14.89 14.15
CA LEU A 167 -0.23 -13.64 13.86
C LEU A 167 0.29 -12.42 14.64
N ASP A 168 0.88 -12.63 15.82
CA ASP A 168 1.44 -11.56 16.64
C ASP A 168 2.89 -11.21 16.27
N ASP A 169 3.51 -11.94 15.34
CA ASP A 169 4.82 -11.56 14.79
C ASP A 169 4.68 -10.28 13.95
N VAL A 170 5.72 -9.44 14.01
CA VAL A 170 5.78 -8.20 13.23
C VAL A 170 5.89 -8.55 11.75
N LEU A 171 5.10 -7.88 10.93
CA LEU A 171 5.05 -8.03 9.47
C LEU A 171 5.82 -6.90 8.76
N ILE A 172 5.60 -5.67 9.19
CA ILE A 172 6.20 -4.48 8.56
C ILE A 172 6.42 -3.38 9.60
N MET A 173 7.46 -2.59 9.37
CA MET A 173 7.88 -1.51 10.26
C MET A 173 8.06 -0.18 9.52
N PRO A 174 6.97 0.47 9.05
CA PRO A 174 7.09 1.79 8.43
C PRO A 174 7.65 2.83 9.39
N PHE A 175 8.46 3.75 8.88
CA PHE A 175 8.91 4.91 9.63
C PHE A 175 7.79 5.95 9.81
N SER A 176 7.80 6.61 10.96
CA SER A 176 6.99 7.75 11.29
C SER A 176 7.88 8.96 11.58
N SER A 177 7.39 10.15 11.23
CA SER A 177 8.14 11.41 11.36
C SER A 177 8.53 11.76 12.80
N GLY A 178 7.82 11.22 13.80
CA GLY A 178 8.15 11.35 15.23
C GLY A 178 8.13 12.79 15.75
N THR A 179 7.33 13.08 16.78
CA THR A 179 7.29 14.44 17.38
C THR A 179 8.60 14.86 18.08
N SER A 180 9.52 13.92 18.29
CA SER A 180 10.81 14.12 18.98
C SER A 180 12.00 14.37 18.05
N GLY A 181 11.78 14.54 16.74
CA GLY A 181 12.82 14.86 15.75
C GLY A 181 13.66 13.67 15.24
N LYS A 182 13.65 12.53 15.94
CA LYS A 182 14.23 11.26 15.45
C LYS A 182 13.14 10.36 14.85
N PRO A 183 13.35 9.75 13.67
CA PRO A 183 12.40 8.80 13.09
C PRO A 183 12.13 7.62 14.03
N LYS A 184 10.89 7.14 14.06
CA LYS A 184 10.49 5.94 14.83
C LYS A 184 9.82 4.93 13.92
N CYS A 185 10.18 3.66 14.04
CA CYS A 185 9.46 2.57 13.38
C CYS A 185 8.17 2.24 14.14
N VAL A 186 7.11 1.96 13.41
CA VAL A 186 5.85 1.47 13.98
C VAL A 186 5.74 -0.01 13.67
N MET A 187 5.72 -0.85 14.70
CA MET A 187 5.60 -2.30 14.54
C MET A 187 4.16 -2.69 14.20
N LEU A 188 3.95 -3.21 12.99
CA LEU A 188 2.65 -3.71 12.53
C LEU A 188 2.73 -5.23 12.41
N THR A 189 1.91 -5.94 13.18
CA THR A 189 1.85 -7.40 13.19
C THR A 189 0.87 -7.90 12.14
N HIS A 190 0.96 -9.17 11.75
CA HIS A 190 -0.04 -9.78 10.86
C HIS A 190 -1.47 -9.57 11.36
N LYS A 191 -1.69 -9.75 12.66
CA LYS A 191 -3.00 -9.59 13.32
C LYS A 191 -3.58 -8.20 13.14
N ASN A 192 -2.81 -7.16 13.49
CA ASN A 192 -3.32 -5.79 13.41
C ASN A 192 -3.46 -5.31 11.96
N TYR A 193 -2.59 -5.81 11.07
CA TYR A 193 -2.66 -5.51 9.64
C TYR A 193 -3.87 -6.18 8.96
N ASN A 194 -4.16 -7.45 9.28
CA ASN A 194 -5.38 -8.15 8.87
C ASN A 194 -6.62 -7.41 9.33
N ALA A 195 -6.72 -7.13 10.63
CA ALA A 195 -7.89 -6.49 11.23
C ALA A 195 -8.20 -5.15 10.57
N ALA A 196 -7.18 -4.29 10.45
CA ALA A 196 -7.35 -2.97 9.88
C ALA A 196 -7.66 -3.04 8.37
N THR A 197 -7.06 -3.98 7.62
CA THR A 197 -7.37 -4.21 6.20
C THR A 197 -8.82 -4.65 6.01
N SER A 198 -9.30 -5.59 6.82
CA SER A 198 -10.68 -6.07 6.78
C SER A 198 -11.70 -4.98 7.11
N ILE A 199 -11.40 -4.13 8.11
CA ILE A 199 -12.24 -2.98 8.46
C ILE A 199 -12.39 -2.05 7.25
N LEU A 200 -11.28 -1.66 6.63
CA LEU A 200 -11.35 -0.76 5.47
C LEU A 200 -12.02 -1.44 4.26
N LYS A 201 -11.71 -2.72 4.00
CA LYS A 201 -12.34 -3.48 2.92
C LYS A 201 -13.86 -3.49 3.08
N SER A 202 -14.36 -3.87 4.25
CA SER A 202 -15.79 -3.94 4.54
C SER A 202 -16.48 -2.58 4.48
N ALA A 203 -15.84 -1.54 5.03
CA ALA A 203 -16.43 -0.20 5.10
C ALA A 203 -16.39 0.56 3.76
N LEU A 204 -15.45 0.23 2.88
CA LEU A 204 -15.21 0.96 1.64
C LEU A 204 -15.25 0.07 0.41
N PHE A 205 -14.30 -0.86 0.27
CA PHE A 205 -14.08 -1.54 -1.00
C PHE A 205 -15.16 -2.55 -1.37
N ASP A 206 -15.82 -3.19 -0.39
CA ASP A 206 -16.97 -4.08 -0.61
C ASP A 206 -18.25 -3.33 -0.98
N GLN A 207 -18.28 -2.03 -0.70
CA GLN A 207 -19.38 -1.14 -1.04
C GLN A 207 -19.17 -0.48 -2.41
N LEU A 208 -17.94 -0.49 -2.93
CA LEU A 208 -17.61 -0.08 -4.30
C LEU A 208 -17.86 -1.26 -5.24
N VAL A 209 -18.21 -0.98 -6.51
CA VAL A 209 -18.72 -1.95 -7.50
C VAL A 209 -17.91 -3.26 -7.54
N THR A 210 -18.65 -4.38 -7.67
CA THR A 210 -18.24 -5.80 -7.56
C THR A 210 -17.52 -6.38 -8.79
N GLU A 211 -17.15 -5.58 -9.80
CA GLU A 211 -16.49 -6.15 -10.97
C GLU A 211 -15.05 -6.59 -10.68
N SER A 212 -14.78 -7.85 -11.01
CA SER A 212 -13.64 -8.65 -10.56
C SER A 212 -12.26 -8.26 -11.12
N GLN A 213 -12.08 -7.08 -11.71
CA GLN A 213 -10.86 -6.71 -12.43
C GLN A 213 -10.52 -5.21 -12.29
N ARG A 214 -10.53 -4.67 -11.07
CA ARG A 214 -10.09 -3.29 -10.82
C ARG A 214 -8.64 -3.09 -11.27
N ARG A 215 -8.37 -1.92 -11.83
CA ARG A 215 -7.05 -1.46 -12.27
C ARG A 215 -6.77 -0.12 -11.62
N THR A 216 -5.60 -0.01 -11.01
CA THR A 216 -5.17 1.19 -10.29
C THR A 216 -3.81 1.68 -10.75
N ILE A 217 -3.53 2.96 -10.48
CA ILE A 217 -2.17 3.51 -10.58
C ILE A 217 -1.57 3.59 -9.17
N ALA A 218 -0.47 2.87 -8.96
CA ALA A 218 0.31 2.97 -7.75
C ALA A 218 1.35 4.09 -7.88
N MET A 219 0.96 5.23 -7.31
CA MET A 219 1.64 6.52 -7.34
C MET A 219 2.32 6.85 -6.02
N LEU A 220 1.60 6.57 -4.92
CA LEU A 220 2.04 6.94 -3.59
C LEU A 220 3.31 6.15 -3.24
N PRO A 221 4.26 6.74 -2.51
CA PRO A 221 5.54 6.07 -2.29
C PRO A 221 5.39 4.81 -1.43
N PHE A 222 6.02 3.72 -1.85
CA PHE A 222 5.97 2.42 -1.17
C PHE A 222 6.80 2.35 0.12
N HIS A 223 7.71 3.29 0.35
CA HIS A 223 8.35 3.43 1.66
C HIS A 223 7.44 4.06 2.73
N HIS A 224 6.27 4.57 2.33
CA HIS A 224 5.23 5.00 3.26
C HIS A 224 4.14 3.93 3.40
N GLY A 225 3.63 3.76 4.63
CA GLY A 225 2.66 2.71 4.94
C GLY A 225 1.38 2.76 4.10
N SER A 226 0.87 3.94 3.75
CA SER A 226 -0.38 4.09 2.99
C SER A 226 -0.24 3.69 1.52
N GLY A 227 0.85 4.08 0.85
CA GLY A 227 1.11 3.71 -0.53
C GLY A 227 1.36 2.23 -0.68
N PHE A 228 2.13 1.67 0.27
CA PHE A 228 2.42 0.24 0.27
C PHE A 228 1.22 -0.63 0.63
N TRP A 229 0.41 -0.23 1.62
CA TRP A 229 -0.83 -0.92 1.92
C TRP A 229 -1.76 -0.99 0.71
N ALA A 230 -1.89 0.10 -0.05
CA ALA A 230 -2.73 0.12 -1.25
C ALA A 230 -2.26 -0.89 -2.32
N LEU A 231 -0.95 -1.04 -2.50
CA LEU A 231 -0.36 -2.04 -3.38
C LEU A 231 -0.68 -3.47 -2.91
N LEU A 232 -0.44 -3.76 -1.63
CA LEU A 232 -0.69 -5.08 -1.05
C LEU A 232 -2.19 -5.45 -1.08
N PHE A 233 -3.06 -4.48 -0.84
CA PHE A 233 -4.50 -4.65 -0.95
C PHE A 233 -4.92 -5.02 -2.40
N CYS A 234 -4.30 -4.40 -3.40
CA CYS A 234 -4.58 -4.75 -4.80
C CYS A 234 -4.18 -6.19 -5.13
N LEU A 235 -3.04 -6.67 -4.63
CA LEU A 235 -2.64 -8.07 -4.78
C LEU A 235 -3.63 -9.02 -4.08
N LEU A 236 -4.08 -8.68 -2.87
CA LEU A 236 -5.07 -9.46 -2.12
C LEU A 236 -6.42 -9.59 -2.85
N GLU A 237 -6.80 -8.54 -3.58
CA GLU A 237 -8.07 -8.47 -4.30
C GLU A 237 -7.98 -9.00 -5.74
N GLY A 238 -6.78 -9.29 -6.26
CA GLY A 238 -6.61 -9.72 -7.65
C GLY A 238 -6.65 -8.58 -8.67
N CYS A 239 -6.36 -7.36 -8.23
CA CYS A 239 -6.36 -6.16 -9.06
C CYS A 239 -5.02 -6.00 -9.79
N GLN A 240 -5.05 -5.47 -11.01
CA GLN A 240 -3.83 -5.04 -11.70
C GLN A 240 -3.38 -3.69 -11.16
N THR A 241 -2.09 -3.60 -10.81
CA THR A 241 -1.47 -2.37 -10.34
C THR A 241 -0.46 -1.85 -11.35
N ILE A 242 -0.71 -0.67 -11.90
CA ILE A 242 0.19 0.02 -12.81
C ILE A 242 1.07 0.96 -11.97
N ILE A 243 2.35 0.61 -11.82
CA ILE A 243 3.28 1.32 -10.95
C ILE A 243 3.86 2.52 -11.69
N MET A 244 3.67 3.70 -11.10
CA MET A 244 4.27 4.94 -11.56
C MET A 244 5.43 5.31 -10.62
N HIS A 245 6.65 5.27 -11.17
CA HIS A 245 7.90 5.54 -10.43
C HIS A 245 7.93 6.96 -9.83
N HIS A 246 7.55 7.96 -10.63
CA HIS A 246 7.42 9.35 -10.21
C HIS A 246 6.17 9.98 -10.81
N PHE A 247 5.57 10.92 -10.08
CA PHE A 247 4.42 11.65 -10.58
C PHE A 247 4.72 12.50 -11.79
N HIS A 248 3.98 12.20 -12.86
CA HIS A 248 3.85 13.08 -14.00
C HIS A 248 2.39 13.11 -14.47
N PRO A 249 1.74 14.29 -14.50
CA PRO A 249 0.31 14.38 -14.75
C PRO A 249 -0.10 13.89 -16.15
N MET A 250 0.66 14.21 -17.20
CA MET A 250 0.36 13.72 -18.56
C MET A 250 0.48 12.19 -18.68
N ILE A 251 1.58 11.61 -18.17
CA ILE A 251 1.77 10.16 -18.14
C ILE A 251 0.64 9.49 -17.34
N MET A 252 0.14 10.11 -16.27
CA MET A 252 -1.00 9.56 -15.52
C MET A 252 -2.26 9.52 -16.38
N LEU A 253 -2.56 10.57 -17.15
CA LEU A 253 -3.70 10.60 -18.07
C LEU A 253 -3.54 9.55 -19.20
N GLU A 254 -2.33 9.42 -19.74
CA GLU A 254 -1.99 8.39 -20.73
C GLU A 254 -2.19 6.98 -20.17
N MET A 255 -1.76 6.73 -18.93
CA MET A 255 -1.96 5.46 -18.24
C MET A 255 -3.43 5.17 -17.97
N ILE A 256 -4.21 6.17 -17.55
CA ILE A 256 -5.65 6.02 -17.36
C ILE A 256 -6.31 5.57 -18.66
N GLN A 257 -6.01 6.23 -19.77
CA GLN A 257 -6.53 5.89 -21.09
C GLN A 257 -6.08 4.49 -21.55
N LYS A 258 -4.77 4.23 -21.49
CA LYS A 258 -4.15 3.01 -22.03
C LYS A 258 -4.63 1.77 -21.27
N TYR A 259 -4.59 1.82 -19.95
CA TYR A 259 -4.90 0.66 -19.10
C TYR A 259 -6.36 0.62 -18.66
N LYS A 260 -7.18 1.62 -19.03
CA LYS A 260 -8.58 1.76 -18.57
C LYS A 260 -8.67 1.72 -17.04
N VAL A 261 -7.86 2.55 -16.39
CA VAL A 261 -7.80 2.66 -14.92
C VAL A 261 -9.14 3.14 -14.40
N ASP A 262 -9.71 2.45 -13.41
CA ASP A 262 -11.00 2.79 -12.81
C ASP A 262 -10.87 3.47 -11.44
N THR A 263 -9.79 3.19 -10.72
CA THR A 263 -9.55 3.69 -9.38
C THR A 263 -8.15 4.29 -9.26
N ILE A 264 -8.02 5.46 -8.62
CA ILE A 264 -6.71 6.00 -8.23
C ILE A 264 -6.71 6.42 -6.76
N ASN A 265 -5.56 6.28 -6.10
CA ASN A 265 -5.31 6.80 -4.76
C ASN A 265 -4.26 7.90 -4.84
N ILE A 266 -4.63 9.13 -4.48
CA ILE A 266 -3.84 10.33 -4.66
C ILE A 266 -3.84 11.23 -3.42
N VAL A 267 -3.02 12.27 -3.46
CA VAL A 267 -2.98 13.33 -2.44
C VAL A 267 -3.56 14.63 -3.01
N PRO A 268 -4.02 15.58 -2.15
CA PRO A 268 -4.60 16.85 -2.60
C PRO A 268 -3.75 17.65 -3.58
N SER A 269 -2.41 17.60 -3.47
CA SER A 269 -1.52 18.28 -4.41
C SER A 269 -1.61 17.69 -5.82
N VAL A 270 -1.65 16.36 -5.96
CA VAL A 270 -1.84 15.64 -7.23
C VAL A 270 -3.21 15.94 -7.81
N LEU A 271 -4.26 15.88 -6.99
CA LEU A 271 -5.62 16.26 -7.41
C LEU A 271 -5.64 17.69 -7.98
N GLY A 272 -4.99 18.62 -7.29
CA GLY A 272 -4.86 20.00 -7.74
C GLY A 272 -4.09 20.17 -9.05
N TYR A 273 -3.05 19.37 -9.29
CA TYR A 273 -2.37 19.36 -10.59
C TYR A 273 -3.29 18.85 -11.70
N LEU A 274 -3.97 17.72 -11.49
CA LEU A 274 -4.88 17.13 -12.47
C LEU A 274 -6.03 18.08 -12.83
N SER A 275 -6.57 18.84 -11.87
CA SER A 275 -7.61 19.85 -12.13
C SER A 275 -7.19 20.95 -13.11
N ARG A 276 -5.88 21.16 -13.31
CA ARG A 276 -5.33 22.19 -14.22
C ARG A 276 -4.88 21.64 -15.58
N MET A 277 -4.87 20.32 -15.78
CA MET A 277 -4.34 19.72 -17.00
C MET A 277 -5.33 19.82 -18.18
N PRO A 278 -4.87 19.89 -19.43
CA PRO A 278 -5.74 19.67 -20.59
C PRO A 278 -6.11 18.18 -20.69
N THR A 279 -7.34 17.82 -20.31
CA THR A 279 -7.84 16.44 -20.33
C THR A 279 -8.57 16.07 -21.62
N GLN A 280 -8.86 17.03 -22.51
CA GLN A 280 -9.70 16.81 -23.70
C GLN A 280 -9.09 15.84 -24.72
N ASN A 281 -7.76 15.65 -24.68
CA ASN A 281 -7.04 14.75 -25.59
C ASN A 281 -6.94 13.31 -25.05
N PHE A 282 -7.55 13.02 -23.90
CA PHE A 282 -7.47 11.72 -23.25
C PHE A 282 -8.86 11.15 -22.99
N ASP A 283 -9.07 9.88 -23.34
CA ASP A 283 -10.21 9.11 -22.86
C ASP A 283 -9.98 8.67 -21.41
N ILE A 284 -10.49 9.48 -20.50
CA ILE A 284 -10.46 9.26 -19.04
C ILE A 284 -11.78 8.70 -18.49
N SER A 285 -12.70 8.27 -19.37
CA SER A 285 -14.05 7.84 -18.98
C SER A 285 -14.08 6.58 -18.10
N SER A 286 -13.00 5.80 -18.10
CA SER A 286 -12.84 4.64 -17.23
C SER A 286 -12.70 5.01 -15.76
N LEU A 287 -12.18 6.19 -15.43
CA LEU A 287 -11.92 6.58 -14.05
C LEU A 287 -13.23 6.88 -13.32
N LYS A 288 -13.59 6.04 -12.34
CA LYS A 288 -14.83 6.10 -11.56
C LYS A 288 -14.61 6.48 -10.10
N THR A 289 -13.48 6.09 -9.53
CA THR A 289 -13.23 6.24 -8.10
C THR A 289 -11.89 6.92 -7.84
N VAL A 290 -11.90 7.96 -7.02
CA VAL A 290 -10.70 8.69 -6.60
C VAL A 290 -10.68 8.72 -5.08
N LEU A 291 -9.69 8.08 -4.49
CA LEU A 291 -9.38 8.19 -3.07
C LEU A 291 -8.36 9.32 -2.91
N CYS A 292 -8.66 10.29 -2.05
CA CYS A 292 -7.79 11.43 -1.80
C CYS A 292 -7.59 11.64 -0.30
N GLY A 293 -6.35 11.72 0.16
CA GLY A 293 -6.07 11.91 1.58
C GLY A 293 -4.66 12.35 1.93
N SER A 294 -4.29 12.16 3.19
CA SER A 294 -2.98 12.50 3.80
C SER A 294 -2.76 13.99 4.06
N SER A 295 -3.60 14.86 3.53
CA SER A 295 -3.68 16.28 3.90
C SER A 295 -5.10 16.83 3.68
N PRO A 296 -5.45 18.00 4.22
CA PRO A 296 -6.77 18.60 4.02
C PRO A 296 -7.06 18.82 2.54
N LEU A 297 -8.21 18.33 2.07
CA LEU A 297 -8.71 18.59 0.71
C LEU A 297 -9.77 19.70 0.77
N GLY A 298 -9.56 20.79 0.03
CA GLY A 298 -10.51 21.90 0.01
C GLY A 298 -11.79 21.61 -0.80
N LYS A 299 -12.90 22.28 -0.46
CA LYS A 299 -14.15 22.16 -1.25
C LYS A 299 -13.97 22.64 -2.70
N GLY A 300 -13.36 23.80 -2.90
CA GLY A 300 -13.17 24.39 -4.23
C GLY A 300 -12.35 23.49 -5.17
N ILE A 301 -11.22 22.97 -4.69
CA ILE A 301 -10.36 22.10 -5.52
C ILE A 301 -11.06 20.79 -5.90
N SER A 302 -11.91 20.28 -5.01
CA SER A 302 -12.72 19.07 -5.26
C SER A 302 -13.77 19.31 -6.34
N GLN A 303 -14.47 20.46 -6.31
CA GLN A 303 -15.45 20.84 -7.34
C GLN A 303 -14.76 20.99 -8.70
N THR A 304 -13.65 21.74 -8.78
CA THR A 304 -12.90 21.91 -10.03
C THR A 304 -12.41 20.57 -10.60
N PHE A 305 -12.00 19.64 -9.73
CA PHE A 305 -11.62 18.30 -10.17
C PHE A 305 -12.79 17.54 -10.79
N LEU A 306 -13.96 17.53 -10.14
CA LEU A 306 -15.14 16.81 -10.63
C LEU A 306 -15.71 17.38 -11.92
N GLU A 307 -15.65 18.70 -12.11
CA GLU A 307 -15.98 19.35 -13.39
C GLU A 307 -15.04 18.87 -14.51
N LYS A 308 -13.77 18.64 -14.19
CA LYS A 308 -12.74 18.20 -15.13
C LYS A 308 -12.76 16.70 -15.42
N PHE A 309 -13.22 15.90 -14.46
CA PHE A 309 -13.32 14.44 -14.49
C PHE A 309 -14.77 14.00 -14.26
N PRO A 310 -15.70 14.28 -15.19
CA PRO A 310 -17.13 14.04 -14.99
C PRO A 310 -17.51 12.56 -14.88
N SER A 311 -16.62 11.64 -15.26
CA SER A 311 -16.81 10.19 -15.08
C SER A 311 -16.62 9.71 -13.63
N VAL A 312 -16.00 10.53 -12.78
CA VAL A 312 -15.73 10.18 -11.38
C VAL A 312 -17.02 10.24 -10.58
N GLU A 313 -17.48 9.07 -10.14
CA GLU A 313 -18.69 8.89 -9.35
C GLU A 313 -18.40 8.98 -7.85
N ASN A 314 -17.18 8.59 -7.44
CA ASN A 314 -16.77 8.50 -6.04
C ASN A 314 -15.49 9.30 -5.80
N LEU A 315 -15.59 10.50 -5.22
CA LEU A 315 -14.45 11.23 -4.64
C LEU A 315 -14.42 11.00 -3.12
N ILE A 316 -13.62 10.05 -2.68
CA ILE A 316 -13.52 9.63 -1.29
C ILE A 316 -12.41 10.43 -0.61
N GLN A 317 -12.78 11.23 0.39
CA GLN A 317 -11.81 11.93 1.24
C GLN A 317 -11.56 11.12 2.51
N GLY A 318 -10.31 11.02 2.94
CA GLY A 318 -9.99 10.35 4.19
C GLY A 318 -8.63 10.68 4.79
N ALA A 319 -8.52 10.46 6.10
CA ALA A 319 -7.30 10.67 6.86
C ALA A 319 -6.55 9.34 7.05
N PHE A 320 -5.42 9.19 6.35
CA PHE A 320 -4.50 8.07 6.54
C PHE A 320 -3.73 8.27 7.86
N LYS A 321 -3.78 7.28 8.76
CA LYS A 321 -2.93 7.24 9.96
C LYS A 321 -2.09 5.98 9.92
N ILE A 322 -0.77 6.16 9.73
CA ILE A 322 0.33 5.17 9.71
C ILE A 322 0.11 3.98 8.75
N VAL A 323 -0.95 3.20 8.92
CA VAL A 323 -1.30 2.05 8.08
C VAL A 323 -2.47 2.37 7.17
N LEU A 324 -3.52 2.98 7.71
CA LEU A 324 -4.86 2.87 7.11
C LEU A 324 -5.72 4.11 7.35
N LEU A 325 -6.75 4.23 6.51
CA LEU A 325 -7.79 5.25 6.66
C LEU A 325 -8.50 5.03 7.99
N SER A 326 -8.58 6.07 8.82
CA SER A 326 -9.39 6.03 10.05
C SER A 326 -10.77 6.64 9.84
N HIS A 327 -10.90 7.46 8.81
CA HIS A 327 -12.11 8.17 8.44
C HIS A 327 -12.28 8.18 6.93
N ILE A 328 -13.51 7.99 6.46
CA ILE A 328 -13.86 8.12 5.04
C ILE A 328 -15.16 8.90 4.86
N SER A 329 -15.26 9.59 3.73
CA SER A 329 -16.54 10.14 3.26
C SER A 329 -17.53 8.99 2.99
N PRO A 330 -18.82 9.09 3.39
CA PRO A 330 -19.78 8.02 3.16
C PRO A 330 -19.98 7.68 1.68
N LEU A 331 -20.21 6.40 1.39
CA LEU A 331 -20.47 5.87 0.04
C LEU A 331 -21.97 5.87 -0.32
N GLY A 332 -22.26 6.01 -1.61
CA GLY A 332 -23.58 5.69 -2.19
C GLY A 332 -24.58 6.85 -2.32
N LYS A 333 -25.08 6.97 -3.55
CA LYS A 333 -26.23 7.72 -4.11
C LYS A 333 -26.11 9.24 -4.28
N SER A 334 -25.75 9.58 -5.52
CA SER A 334 -26.04 10.79 -6.28
C SER A 334 -25.48 12.08 -5.70
N VAL A 335 -24.50 12.62 -6.43
CA VAL A 335 -23.86 13.90 -6.18
C VAL A 335 -23.03 13.83 -4.90
N VAL A 336 -21.73 14.02 -5.07
CA VAL A 336 -20.85 14.59 -4.05
C VAL A 336 -21.65 15.63 -3.29
N HIS A 337 -22.22 15.27 -2.13
CA HIS A 337 -23.03 16.22 -1.38
C HIS A 337 -22.06 17.36 -1.10
N GLU A 338 -22.25 18.50 -1.77
CA GLU A 338 -21.36 19.65 -1.68
C GLU A 338 -21.06 20.04 -0.22
N GLN A 339 -21.99 19.69 0.67
CA GLN A 339 -21.94 19.89 2.11
C GLN A 339 -20.86 19.05 2.82
N ARG A 340 -20.36 17.97 2.21
CA ARG A 340 -19.35 17.06 2.78
C ARG A 340 -17.96 17.24 2.17
N LEU A 341 -17.82 18.02 1.10
CA LEU A 341 -16.53 18.39 0.56
C LEU A 341 -15.73 19.19 1.61
N GLY A 342 -14.47 18.82 1.84
CA GLY A 342 -13.66 19.38 2.92
C GLY A 342 -13.79 18.70 4.28
N SER A 343 -14.66 17.67 4.40
CA SER A 343 -14.72 16.84 5.61
C SER A 343 -13.64 15.77 5.63
N CYS A 344 -13.14 15.41 6.82
CA CYS A 344 -12.30 14.23 7.02
C CYS A 344 -13.08 12.91 7.02
N GLY A 345 -14.42 12.94 7.00
CA GLY A 345 -15.27 11.76 6.96
C GLY A 345 -15.76 11.29 8.33
N LYS A 346 -16.37 10.11 8.36
CA LYS A 346 -16.80 9.43 9.59
C LYS A 346 -15.77 8.38 10.00
N LEU A 347 -15.65 8.13 11.30
CA LEU A 347 -14.83 7.03 11.83
C LEU A 347 -15.24 5.70 11.19
N LEU A 348 -14.25 4.88 10.86
CA LEU A 348 -14.49 3.50 10.44
C LEU A 348 -15.00 2.65 11.62
N PRO A 349 -15.73 1.55 11.34
CA PRO A 349 -16.08 0.56 12.35
C PRO A 349 -14.88 0.12 13.19
N GLY A 350 -15.09 -0.04 14.50
CA GLY A 350 -14.03 -0.48 15.43
C GLY A 350 -13.01 0.60 15.83
N TYR A 351 -13.13 1.84 15.32
CA TYR A 351 -12.35 2.97 15.80
C TYR A 351 -13.14 3.82 16.79
N GLU A 352 -12.46 4.25 17.85
CA GLU A 352 -12.97 5.25 18.79
C GLU A 352 -12.14 6.54 18.67
N ALA A 353 -12.78 7.69 18.84
CA ALA A 353 -12.09 8.97 18.95
C ALA A 353 -12.57 9.73 20.17
N LYS A 354 -11.64 10.41 20.84
CA LYS A 354 -11.90 11.31 21.94
C LYS A 354 -11.37 12.69 21.60
N PHE A 355 -12.20 13.70 21.82
CA PHE A 355 -11.76 15.10 21.81
C PHE A 355 -11.32 15.45 23.23
N SER A 356 -10.05 15.78 23.42
CA SER A 356 -9.56 16.39 24.65
C SER A 356 -9.40 17.89 24.43
N SER A 357 -9.92 18.70 25.34
CA SER A 357 -9.50 20.10 25.45
C SER A 357 -8.01 20.11 25.79
N VAL A 358 -7.20 20.66 24.88
CA VAL A 358 -5.78 20.94 25.15
C VAL A 358 -5.68 22.17 26.04
#